data_AF-A0A1R0H6T2-F1
#
_entry.id   AF-A0A1R0H6T2-F1
#
_cell.length_a   1.000
_cell.length_b   1.000
_cell.length_c   1.000
_cell.angle_alpha   90.00
_cell.angle_beta   90.00
_cell.angle_gamma   90.00
#
_symmetry.space_group_name_H-M   'P 1'
#
loop_
_entity.id
_entity.type
_entity.pdbx_description
1 polymer ?
#
loop_
_entity_poly.entity_id
_entity_poly.type
_entity_poly.pdbx_seq_one_letter_code
_entity_poly.pdbx_strand_id
1 'polypeptide(L)'
;MDNEEENNFEGSSSNSIRFEDKAFYHYLIEAYPIWLVGKDEPPDIEQNLENQFFLKNQLVSNENSRLEVELEALQQELSKLESIKSPLQVEEELQKAFEKDMSALEKYKKQCENLISKTGEKIEFLERNNELMAADIKLIDEEISNVEAILNEQKISIVEVGQMNAEKSRLCASLDDNQARLGAKQEEIWQRETGIQKFLDSIEEMEQKYNESVSQIDFSMISDINSISIRNPNKRAYSDIDASAAYIRVNLNANDPSSIVQPPLKPDLENVLGKIRELVLSNNNALSTATFEISEENIKLEDSKLEINDKMVELTKKCERLQKEAESVRQTISEQSKIPSLEIDNLENEIQLLESSISDTEQQAKENYMVSKTGLESVKRTALQFEDNLSKELMDSVDELLKMQSYVQRRLAESTKAIFMD
;
A
#
# COMPACT_ATOMS: atom_id res chain seq x y z
N MET A 1 -38.30 -24.12 -43.40
CA MET A 1 -38.69 -24.60 -44.73
C MET A 1 -39.51 -25.84 -44.47
N ASP A 2 -40.82 -25.65 -44.49
CA ASP A 2 -41.81 -26.67 -44.17
C ASP A 2 -41.92 -27.61 -45.36
N ASN A 3 -41.62 -28.89 -45.13
CA ASN A 3 -41.83 -29.95 -46.11
C ASN A 3 -43.29 -30.41 -46.01
N GLU A 4 -44.09 -29.96 -46.96
CA GLU A 4 -45.33 -30.62 -47.37
C GLU A 4 -44.96 -31.92 -48.09
N GLU A 5 -45.02 -33.05 -47.37
CA GLU A 5 -45.17 -34.37 -47.98
C GLU A 5 -46.44 -35.02 -47.43
N GLU A 6 -47.58 -34.48 -47.85
CA GLU A 6 -48.86 -35.17 -47.75
C GLU A 6 -49.02 -36.15 -48.91
N ASN A 7 -49.21 -37.42 -48.53
CA ASN A 7 -50.14 -38.37 -49.12
C ASN A 7 -50.18 -38.47 -50.65
N ASN A 8 -49.39 -39.40 -51.20
CA ASN A 8 -49.61 -39.98 -52.53
C ASN A 8 -49.68 -41.51 -52.48
N PHE A 9 -50.38 -42.05 -51.48
CA PHE A 9 -50.72 -43.48 -51.42
C PHE A 9 -52.22 -43.69 -51.50
N GLU A 10 -52.85 -43.24 -52.59
CA GLU A 10 -54.21 -43.65 -52.92
C GLU A 10 -54.31 -44.00 -54.40
N GLY A 11 -54.77 -45.23 -54.66
CA GLY A 11 -55.50 -45.54 -55.90
C GLY A 11 -54.75 -46.35 -56.95
N SER A 12 -54.47 -47.63 -56.69
CA SER A 12 -54.29 -48.60 -57.80
C SER A 12 -54.98 -49.95 -57.60
N SER A 13 -55.86 -50.09 -56.60
CA SER A 13 -56.46 -51.39 -56.27
C SER A 13 -57.91 -51.59 -56.72
N SER A 14 -58.52 -50.69 -57.49
CA SER A 14 -59.98 -50.72 -57.72
C SER A 14 -60.46 -51.20 -59.09
N ASN A 15 -59.60 -51.60 -60.03
CA ASN A 15 -60.05 -52.06 -61.37
C ASN A 15 -59.47 -53.39 -61.87
N SER A 16 -58.77 -54.17 -61.04
CA SER A 16 -58.44 -55.55 -61.39
C SER A 16 -59.51 -56.47 -60.81
N ILE A 17 -60.24 -57.20 -61.65
CA ILE A 17 -61.08 -58.33 -61.22
C ILE A 17 -60.23 -59.18 -60.27
N ARG A 18 -60.72 -59.40 -59.06
CA ARG A 18 -59.99 -60.14 -58.02
C ARG A 18 -59.66 -61.54 -58.56
N PHE A 19 -58.43 -61.99 -58.37
CA PHE A 19 -57.96 -63.27 -58.90
C PHE A 19 -58.83 -64.41 -58.36
N GLU A 20 -59.26 -64.27 -57.11
CA GLU A 20 -60.18 -65.13 -56.38
C GLU A 20 -61.51 -65.27 -57.13
N ASP A 21 -62.07 -64.16 -57.61
CA ASP A 21 -63.33 -64.15 -58.38
C ASP A 21 -63.13 -64.83 -59.74
N LYS A 22 -62.02 -64.56 -60.44
CA LYS A 22 -61.72 -65.16 -61.75
C LYS A 22 -61.50 -66.67 -61.67
N ALA A 23 -60.75 -67.13 -60.67
CA ALA A 23 -60.50 -68.56 -60.43
C ALA A 23 -61.80 -69.28 -60.04
N PHE A 24 -62.61 -68.65 -59.19
CA PHE A 24 -63.92 -69.17 -58.77
C PHE A 24 -64.93 -69.24 -59.93
N TYR A 25 -65.03 -68.20 -60.77
CA TYR A 25 -65.90 -68.25 -61.95
C TYR A 25 -65.45 -69.28 -62.97
N HIS A 26 -64.14 -69.45 -63.17
CA HIS A 26 -63.61 -70.48 -64.08
C HIS A 26 -63.94 -71.89 -63.58
N TYR A 27 -63.76 -72.13 -62.28
CA TYR A 27 -64.17 -73.36 -61.61
C TYR A 27 -65.66 -73.63 -61.76
N LEU A 28 -66.52 -72.64 -61.50
CA LEU A 28 -67.97 -72.78 -61.69
C LEU A 28 -68.37 -73.08 -63.14
N ILE A 29 -67.72 -72.46 -64.13
CA ILE A 29 -67.99 -72.71 -65.55
C ILE A 29 -67.65 -74.15 -65.94
N GLU A 30 -66.59 -74.73 -65.36
CA GLU A 30 -66.14 -76.10 -65.66
C GLU A 30 -66.89 -77.17 -64.86
N ALA A 31 -67.19 -76.92 -63.58
CA ALA A 31 -67.87 -77.87 -62.69
C ALA A 31 -69.40 -77.91 -62.91
N TYR A 32 -70.04 -76.78 -63.23
CA TYR A 32 -71.50 -76.69 -63.33
C TYR A 32 -72.13 -77.57 -64.44
N PRO A 33 -71.54 -77.70 -65.65
CA PRO A 33 -72.01 -78.64 -66.66
C PRO A 33 -71.90 -80.11 -66.21
N ILE A 34 -70.90 -80.44 -65.38
CA ILE A 34 -70.65 -81.81 -64.90
C ILE A 34 -71.63 -82.18 -63.80
N TRP A 35 -71.91 -81.23 -62.89
CA TRP A 35 -73.00 -81.35 -61.91
C TRP A 35 -74.37 -81.51 -62.56
N LEU A 36 -74.66 -80.78 -63.65
CA LEU A 36 -75.93 -80.91 -64.40
C LEU A 36 -76.14 -82.29 -65.03
N VAL A 37 -75.07 -83.05 -65.27
CA VAL A 37 -75.12 -84.44 -65.80
C VAL A 37 -75.26 -85.46 -64.66
N GLY A 38 -75.25 -85.02 -63.40
CA GLY A 38 -75.40 -85.88 -62.21
C GLY A 38 -74.18 -86.76 -61.92
N LYS A 39 -73.01 -86.39 -62.44
CA LYS A 39 -71.74 -87.06 -62.14
C LYS A 39 -71.05 -86.38 -60.96
N ASP A 40 -70.37 -87.18 -60.15
CA ASP A 40 -69.46 -86.67 -59.12
C ASP A 40 -68.36 -85.85 -59.77
N GLU A 41 -67.91 -84.83 -59.04
CA GLU A 41 -66.95 -83.86 -59.53
C GLU A 41 -65.60 -84.52 -59.85
N PRO A 42 -64.96 -84.23 -60.99
CA PRO A 42 -63.69 -84.83 -61.34
C PRO A 42 -62.57 -84.21 -60.48
N PRO A 43 -61.66 -85.03 -59.91
CA PRO A 43 -60.54 -84.54 -59.11
C PRO A 43 -59.60 -83.60 -59.88
N ASP A 44 -59.59 -83.70 -61.21
CA ASP A 44 -58.75 -82.87 -62.09
C ASP A 44 -59.12 -81.37 -62.01
N ILE A 45 -60.39 -81.03 -61.75
CA ILE A 45 -60.86 -79.63 -61.68
C ILE A 45 -60.44 -78.99 -60.36
N GLU A 46 -60.59 -79.71 -59.25
CA GLU A 46 -60.09 -79.27 -57.94
C GLU A 46 -58.55 -79.13 -57.95
N GLN A 47 -57.85 -80.09 -58.57
CA GLN A 47 -56.40 -80.03 -58.70
C GLN A 47 -55.93 -78.85 -59.58
N ASN A 48 -56.69 -78.50 -60.62
CA ASN A 48 -56.41 -77.31 -61.42
C ASN A 48 -56.59 -76.02 -60.60
N LEU A 49 -57.64 -75.93 -59.78
CA LEU A 49 -57.87 -74.79 -58.89
C LEU A 49 -56.76 -74.67 -57.83
N GLU A 50 -56.39 -75.78 -57.20
CA GLU A 50 -55.30 -75.86 -56.23
C GLU A 50 -53.97 -75.40 -56.85
N ASN A 51 -53.65 -75.87 -58.06
CA ASN A 51 -52.46 -75.45 -58.80
C ASN A 51 -52.47 -73.95 -59.13
N GLN A 52 -53.63 -73.38 -59.48
CA GLN A 52 -53.75 -71.94 -59.74
C GLN A 52 -53.50 -71.11 -58.48
N PHE A 53 -54.06 -71.51 -57.34
CA PHE A 53 -53.78 -70.86 -56.05
C PHE A 53 -52.35 -71.08 -55.59
N PHE A 54 -51.77 -72.26 -55.80
CA PHE A 54 -50.37 -72.53 -55.48
C PHE A 54 -49.41 -71.65 -56.27
N LEU A 55 -49.62 -71.53 -57.59
CA LEU A 55 -48.81 -70.64 -58.44
C LEU A 55 -48.97 -69.18 -58.04
N LYS A 56 -50.18 -68.73 -57.70
CA LYS A 56 -50.40 -67.36 -57.24
C LYS A 56 -49.75 -67.10 -55.89
N ASN A 57 -49.86 -68.02 -54.94
CA ASN A 57 -49.21 -67.93 -53.64
C ASN A 57 -47.69 -67.93 -53.78
N GLN A 58 -47.14 -68.75 -54.69
CA GLN A 58 -45.71 -68.74 -54.98
C GLN A 58 -45.26 -67.39 -55.57
N LEU A 59 -46.04 -66.81 -56.50
CA LEU A 59 -45.74 -65.48 -57.05
C LEU A 59 -45.81 -64.38 -55.99
N VAL A 60 -46.83 -64.41 -55.14
CA VAL A 60 -46.97 -63.44 -54.03
C VAL A 60 -45.86 -63.62 -53.00
N SER A 61 -45.48 -64.85 -52.68
CA SER A 61 -44.38 -65.13 -51.75
C SER A 61 -43.03 -64.67 -52.31
N ASN A 62 -42.78 -64.88 -53.62
CA ASN A 62 -41.58 -64.40 -54.27
C ASN A 62 -41.54 -62.87 -54.31
N GLU A 63 -42.68 -62.23 -54.56
CA GLU A 63 -42.80 -60.77 -54.57
C GLU A 63 -42.59 -60.18 -53.17
N ASN A 64 -43.17 -60.78 -52.13
CA ASN A 64 -42.93 -60.37 -50.75
C ASN A 64 -41.46 -60.52 -50.37
N SER A 65 -40.81 -61.64 -50.73
CA SER A 65 -39.39 -61.83 -50.44
C SER A 65 -38.52 -60.79 -51.18
N ARG A 66 -38.88 -60.43 -52.43
CA ARG A 66 -38.21 -59.36 -53.18
C ARG A 66 -38.37 -58.01 -52.48
N LEU A 67 -39.58 -57.69 -52.04
CA LEU A 67 -39.89 -56.44 -51.33
C LEU A 67 -39.20 -56.38 -49.96
N GLU A 68 -39.10 -57.48 -49.22
CA GLU A 68 -38.36 -57.54 -47.96
C GLU A 68 -36.87 -57.24 -48.15
N VAL A 69 -36.25 -57.82 -49.18
CA VAL A 69 -34.84 -57.54 -49.52
C VAL A 69 -34.66 -56.08 -49.95
N GLU A 70 -35.58 -55.52 -50.71
CA GLU A 70 -35.55 -54.11 -51.12
C GLU A 70 -35.72 -53.16 -49.93
N LEU A 71 -36.62 -53.50 -49.00
CA LEU A 71 -36.84 -52.75 -47.77
C LEU A 71 -35.59 -52.78 -46.88
N GLU A 72 -34.98 -53.95 -46.70
CA GLU A 72 -33.75 -54.08 -45.93
C GLU A 72 -32.58 -53.31 -46.58
N ALA A 73 -32.47 -53.35 -47.92
CA ALA A 73 -31.48 -52.55 -48.64
C ALA A 73 -31.69 -51.04 -48.45
N LEU A 74 -32.94 -50.57 -48.55
CA LEU A 74 -33.32 -49.18 -48.31
C LEU A 74 -33.06 -48.75 -46.86
N GLN A 75 -33.35 -49.60 -45.88
CA GLN A 75 -33.03 -49.34 -44.47
C GLN A 75 -31.53 -49.24 -44.24
N GLN A 76 -30.74 -50.12 -44.87
CA GLN A 76 -29.28 -50.04 -44.79
C GLN A 76 -28.76 -48.76 -45.45
N GLU A 77 -29.30 -48.34 -46.58
CA GLU A 77 -28.94 -47.08 -47.24
C GLU A 77 -29.30 -45.86 -46.37
N LEU A 78 -30.49 -45.86 -45.77
CA LEU A 78 -30.94 -44.80 -44.87
C LEU A 78 -30.03 -44.71 -43.63
N SER A 79 -29.69 -45.85 -43.00
CA SER A 79 -28.76 -45.87 -41.86
C SER A 79 -27.36 -45.35 -42.23
N LYS A 80 -26.89 -45.62 -43.44
CA LYS A 80 -25.60 -45.10 -43.93
C LYS A 80 -25.66 -43.59 -44.12
N LEU A 81 -26.74 -43.07 -44.72
CA LEU A 81 -26.93 -41.64 -44.92
C LEU A 81 -27.09 -40.89 -43.59
N GLU A 82 -27.78 -41.47 -42.60
CA GLU A 82 -27.89 -40.88 -41.25
C GLU A 82 -26.58 -40.94 -40.46
N SER A 83 -25.75 -41.97 -40.67
CA SER A 83 -24.45 -42.10 -40.01
C SER A 83 -23.42 -41.07 -40.51
N ILE A 84 -23.58 -40.58 -41.75
CA ILE A 84 -22.73 -39.54 -42.31
C ILE A 84 -23.30 -38.20 -41.85
N LYS A 85 -22.68 -37.60 -40.82
CA LYS A 85 -22.97 -36.22 -40.43
C LYS A 85 -23.02 -35.34 -41.68
N SER A 86 -24.08 -34.54 -41.80
CA SER A 86 -24.24 -33.63 -42.93
C SER A 86 -22.96 -32.79 -43.08
N PRO A 87 -22.39 -32.65 -44.29
CA PRO A 87 -21.23 -31.80 -44.53
C PRO A 87 -21.42 -30.38 -43.98
N LEU A 88 -22.66 -29.89 -43.97
CA LEU A 88 -23.02 -28.60 -43.39
C LEU A 88 -22.81 -28.55 -41.87
N GLN A 89 -23.16 -29.62 -41.14
CA GLN A 89 -22.94 -29.68 -39.69
C GLN A 89 -21.45 -29.73 -39.35
N VAL A 90 -20.64 -30.44 -40.13
CA VAL A 90 -19.19 -30.47 -39.96
C VAL A 90 -18.60 -29.08 -40.18
N GLU A 91 -19.04 -28.37 -41.21
CA GLU A 91 -18.58 -27.01 -41.49
C GLU A 91 -19.03 -26.01 -40.41
N GLU A 92 -20.24 -26.15 -39.88
CA GLU A 92 -20.73 -25.32 -38.75
C GLU A 92 -19.93 -25.58 -37.46
N GLU A 93 -19.60 -26.84 -37.16
CA GLU A 93 -18.72 -27.19 -36.03
C GLU A 93 -17.33 -26.55 -36.21
N LEU A 94 -16.79 -26.60 -37.43
CA LEU A 94 -15.49 -26.03 -37.78
C LEU A 94 -15.50 -24.49 -37.72
N GLN A 95 -16.56 -23.85 -38.22
CA GLN A 95 -16.74 -22.41 -38.14
C GLN A 95 -16.80 -21.94 -36.68
N LYS A 96 -17.55 -22.64 -35.82
CA LYS A 96 -17.59 -22.33 -34.38
C LYS A 96 -16.22 -22.48 -33.71
N ALA A 97 -15.45 -23.50 -34.12
CA ALA A 97 -14.09 -23.66 -33.62
C ALA A 97 -13.20 -22.47 -34.03
N PHE A 98 -13.26 -22.06 -35.29
CA PHE A 98 -12.51 -20.89 -35.77
C PHE A 98 -12.95 -19.57 -35.13
N GLU A 99 -14.24 -19.36 -34.89
CA GLU A 99 -14.72 -18.17 -34.17
C GLU A 99 -14.19 -18.13 -32.73
N LYS A 100 -14.14 -19.29 -32.06
CA LYS A 100 -13.55 -19.41 -30.72
C LYS A 100 -12.06 -19.11 -30.74
N ASP A 101 -11.32 -19.66 -31.70
CA ASP A 101 -9.88 -19.43 -31.84
C ASP A 101 -9.59 -17.97 -32.19
N MET A 102 -10.39 -17.35 -33.07
CA MET A 102 -10.28 -15.94 -33.43
C MET A 102 -10.49 -15.05 -32.20
N SER A 103 -11.51 -15.34 -31.39
CA SER A 103 -11.76 -14.62 -30.13
C SER A 103 -10.59 -14.78 -29.13
N ALA A 104 -10.00 -15.98 -29.04
CA ALA A 104 -8.85 -16.23 -28.18
C ALA A 104 -7.60 -15.47 -28.66
N LEU A 105 -7.33 -15.47 -29.96
CA LEU A 105 -6.21 -14.73 -30.57
C LEU A 105 -6.38 -13.22 -30.40
N GLU A 106 -7.60 -12.69 -30.50
CA GLU A 106 -7.86 -11.27 -30.31
C GLU A 106 -7.67 -10.84 -28.84
N LYS A 107 -8.05 -11.69 -27.88
CA LYS A 107 -7.73 -11.48 -26.46
C LYS A 107 -6.22 -11.49 -26.23
N TYR A 108 -5.51 -12.46 -26.80
CA TYR A 108 -4.06 -12.55 -26.70
C TYR A 108 -3.36 -11.33 -27.31
N LYS A 109 -3.82 -10.87 -28.48
CA LYS A 109 -3.33 -9.64 -29.12
C LYS A 109 -3.48 -8.43 -28.20
N LYS A 110 -4.66 -8.23 -27.60
CA LYS A 110 -4.90 -7.15 -26.64
C LYS A 110 -3.99 -7.24 -25.41
N GLN A 111 -3.75 -8.46 -24.90
CA GLN A 111 -2.79 -8.66 -23.81
C GLN A 111 -1.37 -8.26 -24.21
N CYS A 112 -0.92 -8.64 -25.41
CA CYS A 112 0.38 -8.24 -25.94
C CYS A 112 0.48 -6.73 -26.15
N GLU A 113 -0.55 -6.07 -26.69
CA GLU A 113 -0.58 -4.61 -26.86
C GLU A 113 -0.49 -3.89 -25.50
N ASN A 114 -1.22 -4.37 -24.49
CA ASN A 114 -1.14 -3.83 -23.13
C ASN A 114 0.24 -4.03 -22.51
N LEU A 115 0.86 -5.20 -22.70
CA LEU A 115 2.21 -5.46 -22.23
C LEU A 115 3.22 -4.54 -22.91
N ILE A 116 3.13 -4.39 -24.23
CA ILE A 116 3.99 -3.48 -25.01
C ILE A 116 3.85 -2.05 -24.46
N SER A 117 2.63 -1.54 -24.26
CA SER A 117 2.40 -0.20 -23.70
C SER A 117 3.03 -0.04 -22.32
N LYS A 118 2.77 -0.97 -21.39
CA LYS A 118 3.32 -0.92 -20.03
C LYS A 118 4.85 -0.99 -20.01
N THR A 119 5.44 -1.85 -20.85
CA THR A 119 6.90 -1.93 -20.98
C THR A 119 7.47 -0.66 -21.61
N GLY A 120 6.77 -0.05 -22.57
CA GLY A 120 7.17 1.22 -23.17
C GLY A 120 7.20 2.36 -22.15
N GLU A 121 6.14 2.52 -21.35
CA GLU A 121 6.07 3.50 -20.26
C GLU A 121 7.19 3.27 -19.23
N LYS A 122 7.50 2.00 -18.90
CA LYS A 122 8.58 1.69 -17.97
C LYS A 122 9.95 2.02 -18.54
N ILE A 123 10.18 1.78 -19.83
CA ILE A 123 11.42 2.15 -20.51
C ILE A 123 11.60 3.66 -20.49
N GLU A 124 10.57 4.43 -20.88
CA GLU A 124 10.62 5.89 -20.89
C GLU A 124 10.89 6.46 -19.49
N PHE A 125 10.26 5.91 -18.46
CA PHE A 125 10.53 6.26 -17.07
C PHE A 125 11.99 6.00 -16.67
N LEU A 126 12.54 4.83 -17.04
CA LEU A 126 13.92 4.47 -16.72
C LEU A 126 14.93 5.33 -17.50
N GLU A 127 14.64 5.66 -18.76
CA GLU A 127 15.44 6.58 -19.57
C GLU A 127 15.51 7.96 -18.93
N ARG A 128 14.36 8.52 -18.53
CA ARG A 128 14.32 9.80 -17.82
C ARG A 128 15.09 9.77 -16.50
N ASN A 129 14.99 8.69 -15.74
CA ASN A 129 15.73 8.55 -14.49
C ASN A 129 17.24 8.45 -14.72
N ASN A 130 17.67 7.73 -15.77
CA ASN A 130 19.08 7.67 -16.15
C ASN A 130 19.62 9.04 -16.59
N GLU A 131 18.83 9.84 -17.31
CA GLU A 131 19.20 11.21 -17.68
C GLU A 131 19.38 12.10 -16.45
N LEU A 132 18.49 12.00 -15.46
CA LEU A 132 18.61 12.73 -14.20
C LEU A 132 19.86 12.30 -13.43
N MET A 133 20.09 11.00 -13.27
CA MET A 133 21.30 10.50 -12.60
C MET A 133 22.58 10.92 -13.32
N ALA A 134 22.58 10.93 -14.66
CA ALA A 134 23.72 11.41 -15.44
C ALA A 134 23.96 12.92 -15.25
N ALA A 135 22.91 13.72 -15.05
CA ALA A 135 23.03 15.13 -14.71
C ALA A 135 23.61 15.33 -13.30
N ASP A 136 23.14 14.55 -12.31
CA ASP A 136 23.63 14.61 -10.94
C ASP A 136 25.11 14.20 -10.85
N ILE A 137 25.52 13.16 -11.59
CA ILE A 137 26.93 12.75 -11.68
C ILE A 137 27.79 13.90 -12.22
N LYS A 138 27.33 14.60 -13.26
CA LYS A 138 28.07 15.76 -13.80
C LYS A 138 28.21 16.88 -12.76
N LEU A 139 27.15 17.18 -12.00
CA LEU A 139 27.21 18.19 -10.94
C LEU A 139 28.19 17.79 -9.84
N ILE A 140 28.20 16.50 -9.46
CA ILE A 140 29.15 15.97 -8.48
C ILE A 140 30.59 16.04 -9.03
N ASP A 141 30.82 15.68 -10.29
CA ASP A 141 32.14 15.77 -10.91
C ASP A 141 32.63 17.22 -11.00
N GLU A 142 31.73 18.17 -11.31
CA GLU A 142 32.03 19.61 -11.28
C GLU A 142 32.40 20.09 -9.87
N GLU A 143 31.68 19.64 -8.84
CA GLU A 143 31.98 19.98 -7.45
C GLU A 143 33.29 19.34 -6.98
N ILE A 144 33.55 18.08 -7.35
CA ILE A 144 34.85 17.43 -7.09
C ILE A 144 35.96 18.24 -7.75
N SER A 145 35.82 18.60 -9.02
CA SER A 145 36.82 19.42 -9.73
C SER A 145 37.02 20.78 -9.07
N ASN A 146 35.96 21.40 -8.55
CA ASN A 146 36.02 22.67 -7.84
C ASN A 146 36.77 22.52 -6.49
N VAL A 147 36.42 21.50 -5.70
CA VAL A 147 37.09 21.17 -4.45
C VAL A 147 38.57 20.82 -4.68
N GLU A 148 38.89 20.07 -5.74
CA GLU A 148 40.27 19.77 -6.13
C GLU A 148 41.04 21.03 -6.54
N ALA A 149 40.40 21.98 -7.25
CA ALA A 149 41.02 23.25 -7.59
C ALA A 149 41.33 24.08 -6.34
N ILE A 150 40.38 24.17 -5.40
CA ILE A 150 40.57 24.85 -4.10
C ILE A 150 41.67 24.17 -3.29
N LEU A 151 41.68 22.83 -3.23
CA LEU A 151 42.70 22.06 -2.51
C LEU A 151 44.09 22.31 -3.10
N ASN A 152 44.21 22.30 -4.43
CA ASN A 152 45.45 22.58 -5.14
C ASN A 152 45.93 24.03 -4.93
N GLU A 153 45.00 25.00 -4.87
CA GLU A 153 45.31 26.40 -4.59
C GLU A 153 45.81 26.59 -3.16
N GLN A 154 45.13 25.98 -2.19
CA GLN A 154 45.47 26.10 -0.77
C GLN A 154 46.72 25.30 -0.39
N LYS A 155 47.16 24.35 -1.23
CA LYS A 155 48.35 23.49 -1.02
C LYS A 155 48.40 22.85 0.37
N ILE A 156 47.25 22.58 0.96
CA ILE A 156 47.15 22.03 2.32
C ILE A 156 47.63 20.59 2.27
N SER A 157 48.62 20.26 3.08
CA SER A 157 49.12 18.90 3.19
C SER A 157 48.11 18.03 3.95
N ILE A 158 48.04 16.73 3.62
CA ILE A 158 47.22 15.74 4.37
C ILE A 158 47.54 15.77 5.88
N VAL A 159 48.80 16.09 6.23
CA VAL A 159 49.25 16.25 7.62
C VAL A 159 48.59 17.47 8.29
N GLU A 160 48.45 18.58 7.57
CA GLU A 160 47.82 19.80 8.08
C GLU A 160 46.30 19.62 8.24
N VAL A 161 45.63 18.90 7.31
CA VAL A 161 44.22 18.50 7.49
C VAL A 161 44.05 17.63 8.75
N GLY A 162 44.99 16.72 9.01
CA GLY A 162 45.02 15.92 10.23
C GLY A 162 45.15 16.78 11.50
N GLN A 163 46.02 17.78 11.49
CA GLN A 163 46.16 18.74 12.60
C GLN A 163 44.92 19.60 12.80
N MET A 164 44.32 20.11 11.72
CA MET A 164 43.07 20.87 11.76
C MET A 164 41.91 20.04 12.31
N ASN A 165 41.79 18.77 11.93
CA ASN A 165 40.77 17.88 12.47
C ASN A 165 41.00 17.59 13.96
N ALA A 166 42.25 17.37 14.38
CA ALA A 166 42.57 17.20 15.79
C ALA A 166 42.26 18.46 16.62
N GLU A 167 42.57 19.64 16.09
CA GLU A 167 42.24 20.92 16.73
C GLU A 167 40.73 21.15 16.76
N LYS A 168 40.01 20.86 15.67
CA LYS A 168 38.55 20.90 15.62
C LYS A 168 37.92 19.98 16.68
N SER A 169 38.36 18.72 16.78
CA SER A 169 37.90 17.81 17.82
C SER A 169 38.19 18.33 19.23
N ARG A 170 39.36 18.94 19.46
CA ARG A 170 39.70 19.58 20.73
C ARG A 170 38.79 20.76 21.04
N LEU A 171 38.50 21.62 20.06
CA LEU A 171 37.63 22.77 20.20
C LEU A 171 36.17 22.35 20.44
N CYS A 172 35.67 21.32 19.73
CA CYS A 172 34.35 20.74 19.98
C CYS A 172 34.24 20.21 21.41
N ALA A 173 35.22 19.42 21.87
CA ALA A 173 35.22 18.92 23.25
C ALA A 173 35.27 20.07 24.29
N SER A 174 36.03 21.13 24.02
CA SER A 174 36.05 22.32 24.88
C SER A 174 34.73 23.10 24.85
N LEU A 175 34.04 23.11 23.71
CA LEU A 175 32.74 23.77 23.57
C LEU A 175 31.67 22.98 24.33
N ASP A 176 31.67 21.66 24.22
CA ASP A 176 30.77 20.77 24.97
C ASP A 176 30.97 20.91 26.48
N ASP A 177 32.22 20.97 26.96
CA ASP A 177 32.54 21.24 28.38
C ASP A 177 32.01 22.60 28.84
N ASN A 178 32.21 23.65 28.03
CA ASN A 178 31.70 24.97 28.36
C ASN A 178 30.16 25.02 28.35
N GLN A 179 29.50 24.31 27.44
CA GLN A 179 28.04 24.19 27.43
C GLN A 179 27.52 23.43 28.66
N ALA A 180 28.19 22.35 29.06
CA ALA A 180 27.85 21.62 30.28
C ALA A 180 28.02 22.50 31.53
N ARG A 181 29.12 23.27 31.60
CA ARG A 181 29.36 24.24 32.69
C ARG A 181 28.33 25.36 32.71
N LEU A 182 27.91 25.86 31.54
CA LEU A 182 26.85 26.85 31.41
C LEU A 182 25.51 26.29 31.92
N GLY A 183 25.15 25.07 31.50
CA GLY A 183 23.94 24.38 31.96
C GLY A 183 23.93 24.18 33.48
N ALA A 184 25.05 23.75 34.07
CA ALA A 184 25.19 23.62 35.52
C ALA A 184 25.04 24.96 36.26
N LYS A 185 25.56 26.05 35.70
CA LYS A 185 25.40 27.40 36.28
C LYS A 185 23.98 27.92 36.15
N GLN A 186 23.30 27.63 35.04
CA GLN A 186 21.90 28.00 34.86
C GLN A 186 21.00 27.27 35.87
N GLU A 187 21.25 25.98 36.09
CA GLU A 187 20.56 25.20 37.12
C GLU A 187 20.81 25.77 38.53
N GLU A 188 22.06 26.15 38.85
CA GLU A 188 22.39 26.81 40.12
C GLU A 188 21.63 28.14 40.28
N ILE A 189 21.54 28.95 39.22
CA ILE A 189 20.76 30.20 39.23
C ILE A 189 19.28 29.90 39.48
N TRP A 190 18.70 28.95 38.76
CA TRP A 190 17.29 28.59 38.90
C TRP A 190 16.95 28.08 40.31
N GLN A 191 17.84 27.29 40.92
CA GLN A 191 17.69 26.86 42.31
C GLN A 191 17.75 28.03 43.30
N ARG A 192 18.66 29.00 43.07
CA ARG A 192 18.75 30.22 43.89
C ARG A 192 17.51 31.10 43.72
N GLU A 193 17.03 31.31 42.50
CA GLU A 193 15.82 32.07 42.21
C GLU A 193 14.60 31.44 42.87
N THR A 194 14.44 30.12 42.74
CA THR A 194 13.37 29.36 43.41
C THR A 194 13.48 29.48 44.93
N GLY A 195 14.70 29.47 45.48
CA GLY A 195 14.94 29.68 46.91
C GLY A 195 14.55 31.08 47.38
N ILE A 196 14.90 32.11 46.59
CA ILE A 196 14.51 33.51 46.86
C ILE A 196 12.99 33.65 46.78
N GLN A 197 12.32 33.06 45.78
CA GLN A 197 10.87 33.11 45.65
C GLN A 197 10.18 32.49 46.88
N LYS A 198 10.61 31.30 47.32
CA LYS A 198 10.08 30.68 48.54
C LYS A 198 10.28 31.54 49.79
N PHE A 199 11.42 32.22 49.89
CA PHE A 199 11.69 33.14 50.98
C PHE A 199 10.77 34.38 50.93
N LEU A 200 10.52 34.90 49.73
CA LEU A 200 9.59 36.00 49.49
C LEU A 200 8.16 35.59 49.85
N ASP A 201 7.69 34.42 49.41
CA ASP A 201 6.37 33.87 49.75
C ASP A 201 6.22 33.71 51.28
N SER A 202 7.28 33.30 51.98
CA SER A 202 7.28 33.22 53.45
C SER A 202 7.21 34.59 54.13
N ILE A 203 7.83 35.63 53.54
CA ILE A 203 7.71 37.01 54.03
C ILE A 203 6.28 37.50 53.83
N GLU A 204 5.69 37.26 52.65
CA GLU A 204 4.30 37.64 52.35
C GLU A 204 3.32 36.93 53.30
N GLU A 205 3.52 35.64 53.61
CA GLU A 205 2.72 34.93 54.60
C GLU A 205 2.86 35.55 56.00
N MET A 206 4.06 35.95 56.40
CA MET A 206 4.30 36.62 57.68
C MET A 206 3.69 38.02 57.72
N GLU A 207 3.76 38.77 56.62
CA GLU A 207 3.10 40.06 56.47
C GLU A 207 1.58 39.91 56.54
N GLN A 208 1.00 38.91 55.87
CA GLN A 208 -0.42 38.63 55.93
C GLN A 208 -0.85 38.29 57.37
N LYS A 209 -0.11 37.40 58.06
CA LYS A 209 -0.38 37.08 59.48
C LYS A 209 -0.26 38.30 60.39
N TYR A 210 0.71 39.17 60.12
CA TYR A 210 0.87 40.43 60.85
C TYR A 210 -0.31 41.37 60.60
N ASN A 211 -0.72 41.56 59.34
CA ASN A 211 -1.85 42.41 58.96
C ASN A 211 -3.18 41.86 59.49
N GLU A 212 -3.37 40.54 59.51
CA GLU A 212 -4.51 39.89 60.16
C GLU A 212 -4.50 40.15 61.68
N SER A 213 -3.33 40.02 62.32
CA SER A 213 -3.17 40.31 63.76
C SER A 213 -3.45 41.78 64.08
N VAL A 214 -2.97 42.71 63.25
CA VAL A 214 -3.24 44.16 63.39
C VAL A 214 -4.72 44.46 63.14
N SER A 215 -5.36 43.79 62.18
CA SER A 215 -6.79 43.96 61.92
C SER A 215 -7.67 43.38 63.05
N GLN A 216 -7.18 42.39 63.79
CA GLN A 216 -7.79 41.88 65.02
C GLN A 216 -7.56 42.80 66.23
N ILE A 217 -6.53 43.65 66.21
CA ILE A 217 -6.38 44.75 67.16
C ILE A 217 -7.36 45.84 66.74
N ASP A 218 -8.57 45.73 67.29
CA ASP A 218 -9.64 46.70 67.13
C ASP A 218 -9.12 48.12 67.44
N PHE A 219 -9.13 49.00 66.42
CA PHE A 219 -8.73 50.40 66.51
C PHE A 219 -9.68 51.25 67.39
N SER A 220 -10.56 50.61 68.17
CA SER A 220 -11.33 51.22 69.25
C SER A 220 -10.47 51.66 70.44
N MET A 221 -9.19 51.23 70.51
CA MET A 221 -8.23 51.65 71.56
C MET A 221 -7.27 52.80 71.17
N ILE A 222 -7.27 53.29 69.91
CA ILE A 222 -6.34 54.34 69.43
C ILE A 222 -7.03 55.72 69.28
N SER A 223 -8.17 55.93 69.94
CA SER A 223 -8.73 57.28 70.17
C SER A 223 -7.92 58.06 71.23
N ASP A 224 -7.17 57.39 72.10
CA ASP A 224 -6.66 58.01 73.33
C ASP A 224 -5.13 58.22 73.36
N ILE A 225 -4.42 58.02 72.24
CA ILE A 225 -2.95 58.12 72.19
C ILE A 225 -2.52 59.07 71.05
N ASN A 226 -2.97 60.32 71.11
CA ASN A 226 -2.43 61.42 70.29
C ASN A 226 -1.68 62.46 71.14
N SER A 227 -0.90 61.95 72.09
CA SER A 227 0.14 62.72 72.75
C SER A 227 1.36 61.83 72.91
N ILE A 228 2.32 61.92 71.99
CA ILE A 228 3.76 61.88 72.27
C ILE A 228 4.51 62.28 70.99
N SER A 229 5.40 63.24 71.19
CA SER A 229 6.17 63.98 70.20
C SER A 229 7.29 63.13 69.59
N ILE A 230 7.44 63.19 68.26
CA ILE A 230 8.49 62.54 67.48
C ILE A 230 9.81 63.32 67.67
N ARG A 231 10.79 62.65 68.24
CA ARG A 231 12.18 63.11 68.42
C ARG A 231 12.99 62.70 67.18
N ASN A 232 13.41 63.66 66.37
CA ASN A 232 14.32 63.46 65.22
C ASN A 232 15.72 63.99 65.56
N PRO A 233 16.74 63.14 65.75
CA PRO A 233 18.14 63.52 65.64
C PRO A 233 18.70 62.93 64.34
N ASN A 234 19.35 63.76 63.50
CA ASN A 234 20.61 63.44 62.83
C ASN A 234 21.00 64.55 61.84
N LYS A 235 21.79 65.49 62.34
CA LYS A 235 22.75 66.27 61.55
C LYS A 235 23.97 65.39 61.27
N ARG A 236 24.41 65.29 60.01
CA ARG A 236 25.78 64.96 59.61
C ARG A 236 26.32 66.22 58.93
N ALA A 237 27.25 66.94 59.56
CA ALA A 237 28.70 66.74 59.48
C ALA A 237 29.22 67.09 58.07
N TYR A 238 29.63 68.36 57.90
CA TYR A 238 30.64 68.76 56.93
C TYR A 238 31.75 69.50 57.67
N SER A 239 32.95 69.11 57.29
CA SER A 239 34.30 69.37 57.75
C SER A 239 34.68 70.79 58.13
N ASP A 240 35.32 70.88 59.29
CA ASP A 240 36.51 71.66 59.64
C ASP A 240 37.17 72.44 58.49
N ILE A 241 37.06 73.76 58.58
CA ILE A 241 38.13 74.68 58.23
C ILE A 241 38.64 75.25 59.55
N ASP A 242 39.80 74.79 59.96
CA ASP A 242 40.58 75.31 61.09
C ASP A 242 41.05 76.73 60.76
N ALA A 243 40.26 77.73 61.14
CA ALA A 243 40.60 79.14 61.08
C ALA A 243 41.25 79.60 62.39
N SER A 244 42.28 78.90 62.84
CA SER A 244 43.03 79.25 64.05
C SER A 244 44.31 79.99 63.69
N ALA A 245 44.27 81.33 63.87
CA ALA A 245 45.37 82.25 64.23
C ALA A 245 45.36 83.58 63.46
N ALA A 246 44.33 84.40 63.69
CA ALA A 246 44.41 85.84 63.41
C ALA A 246 43.91 86.61 64.63
N TYR A 247 44.82 86.93 65.56
CA TYR A 247 44.51 87.85 66.66
C TYR A 247 44.39 89.27 66.10
N ILE A 248 43.16 89.71 65.85
CA ILE A 248 42.86 91.10 65.45
C ILE A 248 43.03 92.01 66.67
N ARG A 249 44.04 92.89 66.65
CA ARG A 249 44.11 93.99 67.63
C ARG A 249 43.40 95.21 67.06
N VAL A 250 42.30 95.59 67.71
CA VAL A 250 41.53 96.80 67.37
C VAL A 250 42.10 97.98 68.15
N ASN A 251 42.60 98.99 67.45
CA ASN A 251 43.17 100.19 68.07
C ASN A 251 42.15 101.34 67.98
N LEU A 252 41.42 101.59 69.08
CA LEU A 252 40.29 102.53 69.16
C LEU A 252 40.70 104.02 69.13
N ASN A 253 42.00 104.33 69.14
CA ASN A 253 42.52 105.72 69.12
C ASN A 253 43.09 106.14 67.77
N ALA A 254 42.85 105.38 66.70
CA ALA A 254 43.30 105.75 65.35
C ALA A 254 42.35 106.78 64.70
N ASN A 255 42.89 107.95 64.33
CA ASN A 255 42.15 109.03 63.65
C ASN A 255 41.89 108.77 62.15
N ASP A 256 42.39 107.65 61.61
CA ASP A 256 42.18 107.24 60.21
C ASP A 256 41.55 105.83 60.16
N PRO A 257 40.41 105.63 59.46
CA PRO A 257 39.66 104.37 59.45
C PRO A 257 40.46 103.14 59.00
N SER A 258 41.51 103.37 58.20
CA SER A 258 42.40 102.35 57.63
C SER A 258 43.28 101.64 58.67
N SER A 259 43.47 102.24 59.85
CA SER A 259 44.44 101.82 60.86
C SER A 259 43.81 101.17 62.10
N ILE A 260 42.48 100.96 62.09
CA ILE A 260 41.72 100.43 63.22
C ILE A 260 42.06 98.95 63.49
N VAL A 261 42.49 98.20 62.47
CA VAL A 261 42.82 96.78 62.57
C VAL A 261 44.28 96.56 62.16
N GLN A 262 45.12 96.07 63.08
CA GLN A 262 46.48 95.63 62.77
C GLN A 262 46.65 94.12 62.96
N PRO A 263 47.18 93.40 61.96
CA PRO A 263 47.65 93.90 60.65
C PRO A 263 46.48 94.22 59.68
N PRO A 264 46.71 95.04 58.64
CA PRO A 264 45.68 95.37 57.65
C PRO A 264 45.26 94.10 56.90
N LEU A 265 44.05 93.62 57.17
CA LEU A 265 43.51 92.37 56.62
C LEU A 265 43.29 92.40 55.09
N LYS A 266 43.21 93.58 54.48
CA LYS A 266 42.88 93.73 53.04
C LYS A 266 43.86 93.01 52.09
N PRO A 267 45.18 93.27 52.12
CA PRO A 267 46.12 92.62 51.20
C PRO A 267 46.21 91.10 51.39
N ASP A 268 46.12 90.62 52.64
CA ASP A 268 46.15 89.18 52.93
C ASP A 268 44.85 88.47 52.49
N LEU A 269 43.69 89.09 52.72
CA LEU A 269 42.40 88.57 52.22
C LEU A 269 42.34 88.60 50.69
N GLU A 270 42.83 89.65 50.03
CA GLU A 270 42.83 89.73 48.57
C GLU A 270 43.73 88.66 47.95
N ASN A 271 44.87 88.35 48.57
CA ASN A 271 45.76 87.28 48.12
C ASN A 271 45.15 85.89 48.35
N VAL A 272 44.53 85.64 49.51
CA VAL A 272 43.83 84.37 49.80
C VAL A 272 42.60 84.20 48.90
N LEU A 273 41.78 85.24 48.72
CA LEU A 273 40.63 85.23 47.80
C LEU A 273 41.07 85.12 46.34
N GLY A 274 42.20 85.71 45.96
CA GLY A 274 42.81 85.55 44.64
C GLY A 274 43.19 84.10 44.37
N LYS A 275 43.86 83.46 45.33
CA LYS A 275 44.22 82.02 45.25
C LYS A 275 42.99 81.13 45.23
N ILE A 276 41.97 81.41 46.05
CA ILE A 276 40.70 80.67 46.02
C ILE A 276 40.01 80.84 44.67
N ARG A 277 39.97 82.07 44.11
CA ARG A 277 39.39 82.34 42.80
C ARG A 277 40.12 81.61 41.69
N GLU A 278 41.46 81.61 41.70
CA GLU A 278 42.28 80.85 40.75
C GLU A 278 42.03 79.34 40.87
N LEU A 279 41.95 78.81 42.09
CA LEU A 279 41.69 77.40 42.33
C LEU A 279 40.27 77.00 41.89
N VAL A 280 39.26 77.84 42.18
CA VAL A 280 37.89 77.63 41.71
C VAL A 280 37.80 77.72 40.18
N LEU A 281 38.47 78.68 39.55
CA LEU A 281 38.50 78.79 38.08
C LEU A 281 39.24 77.60 37.44
N SER A 282 40.38 77.18 38.01
CA SER A 282 41.13 76.01 37.55
C SER A 282 40.31 74.74 37.71
N ASN A 283 39.62 74.56 38.84
CA ASN A 283 38.77 73.40 39.09
C ASN A 283 37.53 73.41 38.18
N ASN A 284 36.92 74.58 37.95
CA ASN A 284 35.78 74.71 37.04
C ASN A 284 36.18 74.42 35.59
N ASN A 285 37.37 74.88 35.15
CA ASN A 285 37.89 74.55 33.82
C ASN A 285 38.20 73.05 33.69
N ALA A 286 38.82 72.42 34.71
CA ALA A 286 39.09 70.98 34.72
C ALA A 286 37.79 70.15 34.68
N LEU A 287 36.77 70.55 35.45
CA LEU A 287 35.44 69.94 35.41
C LEU A 287 34.78 70.12 34.05
N SER A 288 34.87 71.32 33.45
CA SER A 288 34.32 71.59 32.12
C SER A 288 34.96 70.69 31.06
N THR A 289 36.29 70.55 31.07
CA THR A 289 37.01 69.63 30.16
C THR A 289 36.59 68.19 30.37
N ALA A 290 36.51 67.70 31.61
CA ALA A 290 36.06 66.34 31.90
C ALA A 290 34.61 66.10 31.46
N THR A 291 33.72 67.08 31.64
CA THR A 291 32.33 66.97 31.16
C THR A 291 32.25 66.92 29.64
N PHE A 292 33.13 67.63 28.93
CA PHE A 292 33.20 67.59 27.47
C PHE A 292 33.68 66.22 26.99
N GLU A 293 34.77 65.69 27.56
CA GLU A 293 35.32 64.37 27.23
C GLU A 293 34.28 63.25 27.46
N ILE A 294 33.59 63.27 28.61
CA ILE A 294 32.51 62.31 28.90
C ILE A 294 31.36 62.45 27.90
N SER A 295 31.03 63.67 27.45
CA SER A 295 29.98 63.87 26.45
C SER A 295 30.40 63.30 25.08
N GLU A 296 31.67 63.45 24.69
CA GLU A 296 32.20 62.92 23.44
C GLU A 296 32.22 61.38 23.46
N GLU A 297 32.62 60.78 24.58
CA GLU A 297 32.57 59.33 24.78
C GLU A 297 31.14 58.79 24.74
N ASN A 298 30.18 59.49 25.36
CA ASN A 298 28.77 59.11 25.31
C ASN A 298 28.20 59.15 23.88
N ILE A 299 28.59 60.13 23.06
CA ILE A 299 28.17 60.18 21.65
C ILE A 299 28.71 58.96 20.89
N LYS A 300 30.00 58.64 21.07
CA LYS A 300 30.61 57.45 20.43
C LYS A 300 29.94 56.15 20.87
N LEU A 301 29.57 56.04 22.14
CA LEU A 301 28.84 54.88 22.67
C LEU A 301 27.43 54.78 22.08
N GLU A 302 26.71 55.88 21.93
CA GLU A 302 25.37 55.87 21.33
C GLU A 302 25.41 55.50 19.84
N ASP A 303 26.41 56.01 19.11
CA ASP A 303 26.65 55.62 17.70
C ASP A 303 26.97 54.12 17.59
N SER A 304 27.86 53.60 18.44
CA SER A 304 28.18 52.17 18.46
C SER A 304 26.98 51.31 18.84
N LYS A 305 26.13 51.78 19.77
CA LYS A 305 24.92 51.09 20.18
C LYS A 305 23.89 51.05 19.05
N LEU A 306 23.72 52.13 18.29
CA LEU A 306 22.88 52.15 17.09
C LEU A 306 23.38 51.15 16.05
N GLU A 307 24.69 51.12 15.76
CA GLU A 307 25.27 50.18 14.79
C GLU A 307 25.06 48.72 15.22
N ILE A 308 25.25 48.40 16.50
CA ILE A 308 24.99 47.06 17.04
C ILE A 308 23.50 46.72 16.94
N ASN A 309 22.61 47.66 17.24
CA ASN A 309 21.18 47.45 17.16
C ASN A 309 20.72 47.18 15.71
N ASP A 310 21.26 47.91 14.74
CA ASP A 310 20.97 47.68 13.32
C ASP A 310 21.44 46.29 12.86
N LYS A 311 22.66 45.88 13.25
CA LYS A 311 23.16 44.52 13.00
C LYS A 311 22.29 43.44 13.67
N MET A 312 21.79 43.71 14.87
CA MET A 312 20.91 42.79 15.60
C MET A 312 19.57 42.63 14.87
N VAL A 313 18.99 43.72 14.38
CA VAL A 313 17.76 43.70 13.56
C VAL A 313 17.98 42.94 12.25
N GLU A 314 19.12 43.14 11.58
CA GLU A 314 19.46 42.42 10.34
C GLU A 314 19.62 40.90 10.59
N LEU A 315 20.35 40.52 11.63
CA LEU A 315 20.51 39.12 12.01
C LEU A 315 19.19 38.47 12.42
N THR A 316 18.32 39.20 13.13
CA THR A 316 16.98 38.71 13.50
C THR A 316 16.15 38.42 12.25
N LYS A 317 16.13 39.35 11.27
CA LYS A 317 15.45 39.12 9.97
C LYS A 317 16.03 37.93 9.21
N LYS A 318 17.36 37.73 9.25
CA LYS A 318 18.01 36.57 8.62
C LYS A 318 17.60 35.27 9.29
N CYS A 319 17.56 35.24 10.62
CA CYS A 319 17.08 34.09 11.40
C CYS A 319 15.62 33.77 11.08
N GLU A 320 14.73 34.76 11.05
CA GLU A 320 13.32 34.56 10.69
C GLU A 320 13.16 34.00 9.27
N ARG A 321 13.95 34.48 8.31
CA ARG A 321 13.91 33.97 6.93
C ARG A 321 14.36 32.51 6.87
N LEU A 322 15.48 32.18 7.51
CA LEU A 322 15.99 30.81 7.56
C LEU A 322 15.03 29.88 8.31
N GLN A 323 14.35 30.37 9.35
CA GLN A 323 13.35 29.61 10.08
C GLN A 323 12.13 29.30 9.20
N LYS A 324 11.61 30.28 8.45
CA LYS A 324 10.52 30.07 7.48
C LYS A 324 10.91 29.09 6.38
N GLU A 325 12.14 29.18 5.88
CA GLU A 325 12.67 28.24 4.88
C GLU A 325 12.76 26.82 5.46
N ALA A 326 13.28 26.68 6.69
CA ALA A 326 13.34 25.39 7.37
C ALA A 326 11.94 24.81 7.67
N GLU A 327 10.96 25.64 8.01
CA GLU A 327 9.56 25.22 8.18
C GLU A 327 8.94 24.76 6.86
N SER A 328 9.17 25.49 5.76
CA SER A 328 8.74 25.10 4.42
C SER A 328 9.34 23.75 4.02
N VAL A 329 10.65 23.55 4.24
CA VAL A 329 11.33 22.28 3.92
C VAL A 329 10.78 21.13 4.78
N ARG A 330 10.54 21.35 6.08
CA ARG A 330 9.91 20.32 6.94
C ARG A 330 8.51 19.96 6.46
N GLN A 331 7.72 20.95 6.02
CA GLN A 331 6.40 20.70 5.47
C GLN A 331 6.49 19.87 4.19
N THR A 332 7.38 20.24 3.25
CA THR A 332 7.60 19.47 2.02
C THR A 332 8.07 18.05 2.31
N ILE A 333 9.00 17.84 3.26
CA ILE A 333 9.44 16.50 3.67
C ILE A 333 8.28 15.70 4.28
N SER A 334 7.44 16.32 5.12
CA SER A 334 6.27 15.67 5.72
C SER A 334 5.24 15.27 4.66
N GLU A 335 4.97 16.13 3.68
CA GLU A 335 4.07 15.83 2.56
C GLU A 335 4.65 14.75 1.65
N GLN A 336 5.94 14.84 1.30
CA GLN A 336 6.64 13.83 0.50
C GLN A 336 6.74 12.48 1.22
N SER A 337 6.80 12.43 2.56
CA SER A 337 6.82 11.17 3.31
C SER A 337 5.47 10.43 3.31
N LYS A 338 4.35 11.14 3.11
CA LYS A 338 3.00 10.53 3.09
C LYS A 338 2.69 9.79 1.79
N ILE A 339 3.29 10.22 0.68
CA ILE A 339 3.08 9.59 -0.63
C ILE A 339 3.61 8.15 -0.65
N PRO A 340 4.89 7.88 -0.32
CA PRO A 340 5.41 6.51 -0.30
C PRO A 340 4.79 5.68 0.81
N SER A 341 4.36 6.26 1.95
CA SER A 341 3.65 5.48 2.97
C SER A 341 2.31 4.93 2.45
N LEU A 342 1.55 5.74 1.70
CA LEU A 342 0.30 5.28 1.07
C LEU A 342 0.56 4.24 -0.02
N GLU A 343 1.65 4.37 -0.78
CA GLU A 343 2.04 3.38 -1.78
C GLU A 343 2.48 2.06 -1.14
N ILE A 344 3.23 2.12 -0.03
CA ILE A 344 3.59 0.95 0.78
C ILE A 344 2.33 0.27 1.32
N ASP A 345 1.39 1.00 1.91
CA ASP A 345 0.14 0.43 2.42
C ASP A 345 -0.68 -0.25 1.30
N ASN A 346 -0.69 0.32 0.09
CA ASN A 346 -1.36 -0.28 -1.06
C ASN A 346 -0.66 -1.56 -1.53
N LEU A 347 0.67 -1.57 -1.59
CA LEU A 347 1.45 -2.75 -1.96
C LEU A 347 1.33 -3.85 -0.90
N GLU A 348 1.29 -3.51 0.39
CA GLU A 348 1.05 -4.48 1.47
C GLU A 348 -0.35 -5.12 1.35
N ASN A 349 -1.38 -4.33 1.03
CA ASN A 349 -2.72 -4.86 0.77
C ASN A 349 -2.77 -5.77 -0.47
N GLU A 350 -2.06 -5.42 -1.55
CA GLU A 350 -1.98 -6.25 -2.76
C GLU A 350 -1.23 -7.57 -2.47
N ILE A 351 -0.14 -7.52 -1.70
CA ILE A 351 0.58 -8.71 -1.24
C ILE A 351 -0.34 -9.60 -0.40
N GLN A 352 -1.10 -9.02 0.54
CA GLN A 352 -2.02 -9.80 1.37
C GLN A 352 -3.14 -10.47 0.55
N LEU A 353 -3.66 -9.77 -0.48
CA LEU A 353 -4.62 -10.34 -1.42
C LEU A 353 -4.01 -11.48 -2.26
N LEU A 354 -2.76 -11.31 -2.72
CA LEU A 354 -2.04 -12.35 -3.45
C LEU A 354 -1.76 -13.56 -2.56
N GLU A 355 -1.36 -13.37 -1.31
CA GLU A 355 -1.15 -14.46 -0.34
C GLU A 355 -2.45 -15.24 -0.09
N SER A 356 -3.58 -14.53 0.08
CA SER A 356 -4.90 -15.17 0.20
C SER A 356 -5.25 -15.97 -1.07
N SER A 357 -5.05 -15.39 -2.26
CA SER A 357 -5.35 -16.06 -3.53
C SER A 357 -4.45 -17.28 -3.76
N ILE A 358 -3.17 -17.19 -3.41
CA ILE A 358 -2.23 -18.32 -3.47
C ILE A 358 -2.67 -19.43 -2.52
N SER A 359 -3.03 -19.09 -1.28
CA SER A 359 -3.55 -20.07 -0.31
C SER A 359 -4.81 -20.78 -0.84
N ASP A 360 -5.74 -20.04 -1.44
CA ASP A 360 -6.96 -20.62 -2.02
C ASP A 360 -6.66 -21.55 -3.21
N THR A 361 -5.76 -21.15 -4.10
CA THR A 361 -5.35 -22.00 -5.24
C THR A 361 -4.58 -23.24 -4.79
N GLU A 362 -3.75 -23.13 -3.75
CA GLU A 362 -3.07 -24.27 -3.14
C GLU A 362 -4.07 -25.25 -2.51
N GLN A 363 -5.07 -24.74 -1.79
CA GLN A 363 -6.14 -25.55 -1.22
C GLN A 363 -6.94 -26.25 -2.32
N GLN A 364 -7.31 -25.54 -3.38
CA GLN A 364 -8.03 -26.12 -4.52
C GLN A 364 -7.21 -27.20 -5.23
N ALA A 365 -5.90 -27.00 -5.39
CA ALA A 365 -4.99 -28.01 -5.95
C ALA A 365 -4.91 -29.26 -5.06
N LYS A 366 -4.85 -29.09 -3.73
CA LYS A 366 -4.88 -30.20 -2.76
C LYS A 366 -6.19 -30.98 -2.84
N GLU A 367 -7.33 -30.30 -2.91
CA GLU A 367 -8.64 -30.92 -3.05
C GLU A 367 -8.75 -31.72 -4.35
N ASN A 368 -8.36 -31.13 -5.48
CA ASN A 368 -8.34 -31.80 -6.79
C ASN A 368 -7.43 -33.04 -6.81
N TYR A 369 -6.26 -32.95 -6.15
CA TYR A 369 -5.36 -34.09 -6.00
C TYR A 369 -6.00 -35.21 -5.17
N MET A 370 -6.67 -34.87 -4.07
CA MET A 370 -7.37 -35.86 -3.23
C MET A 370 -8.52 -36.54 -3.98
N VAL A 371 -9.31 -35.79 -4.77
CA VAL A 371 -10.37 -36.34 -5.63
C VAL A 371 -9.79 -37.28 -6.70
N SER A 372 -8.69 -36.89 -7.34
CA SER A 372 -8.03 -37.74 -8.34
C SER A 372 -7.47 -39.01 -7.71
N LYS A 373 -6.89 -38.91 -6.52
CA LYS A 373 -6.36 -40.04 -5.76
C LYS A 373 -7.46 -41.03 -5.37
N THR A 374 -8.58 -40.56 -4.83
CA THR A 374 -9.72 -41.42 -4.48
C THR A 374 -10.36 -42.04 -5.72
N GLY A 375 -10.44 -41.31 -6.83
CA GLY A 375 -10.85 -41.83 -8.13
C GLY A 375 -9.96 -42.98 -8.61
N LEU A 376 -8.63 -42.81 -8.54
CA LEU A 376 -7.67 -43.86 -8.89
C LEU A 376 -7.80 -45.09 -7.98
N GLU A 377 -7.99 -44.90 -6.67
CA GLU A 377 -8.24 -46.01 -5.74
C GLU A 377 -9.55 -46.75 -6.06
N SER A 378 -10.61 -46.02 -6.44
CA SER A 378 -11.88 -46.61 -6.88
C SER A 378 -11.71 -47.45 -8.15
N VAL A 379 -11.03 -46.90 -9.17
CA VAL A 379 -10.74 -47.63 -10.42
C VAL A 379 -9.89 -48.86 -10.17
N LYS A 380 -8.90 -48.79 -9.26
CA LYS A 380 -8.13 -49.97 -8.86
C LYS A 380 -9.00 -51.04 -8.21
N ARG A 381 -9.94 -50.65 -7.34
CA ARG A 381 -10.88 -51.61 -6.73
C ARG A 381 -11.80 -52.25 -7.77
N THR A 382 -12.35 -51.49 -8.70
CA THR A 382 -13.21 -52.05 -9.75
C THR A 382 -12.43 -52.96 -10.69
N ALA A 383 -11.19 -52.60 -11.08
CA ALA A 383 -10.33 -53.45 -11.88
C ALA A 383 -10.03 -54.80 -11.19
N LEU A 384 -9.72 -54.78 -9.89
CA LEU A 384 -9.53 -56.00 -9.10
C LEU A 384 -10.82 -56.84 -9.01
N GLN A 385 -11.98 -56.20 -8.85
CA GLN A 385 -13.27 -56.92 -8.89
C GLN A 385 -13.55 -57.57 -10.25
N PHE A 386 -13.20 -56.89 -11.35
CA PHE A 386 -13.31 -57.49 -12.69
C PHE A 386 -12.35 -58.66 -12.88
N GLU A 387 -11.11 -58.56 -12.38
CA GLU A 387 -10.14 -59.65 -12.41
C GLU A 387 -10.62 -60.88 -11.61
N ASP A 388 -11.18 -60.66 -10.42
CA ASP A 388 -11.78 -61.73 -9.60
C ASP A 388 -13.00 -62.36 -10.28
N ASN A 389 -13.88 -61.54 -10.87
CA ASN A 389 -15.06 -62.03 -11.60
C ASN A 389 -14.66 -62.85 -12.84
N LEU A 390 -13.69 -62.36 -13.62
CA LEU A 390 -13.18 -63.07 -14.80
C LEU A 390 -12.51 -64.39 -14.39
N SER A 391 -11.72 -64.37 -13.31
CA SER A 391 -11.09 -65.57 -12.75
C SER A 391 -12.14 -66.60 -12.32
N LYS A 392 -13.25 -66.14 -11.73
CA LYS A 392 -14.37 -66.99 -11.34
C LYS A 392 -15.11 -67.56 -12.55
N GLU A 393 -15.46 -66.74 -13.54
CA GLU A 393 -16.09 -67.22 -14.79
C GLU A 393 -15.21 -68.22 -15.54
N LEU A 394 -13.90 -67.99 -15.58
CA LEU A 394 -12.95 -68.90 -16.20
C LEU A 394 -12.89 -70.22 -15.43
N MET A 395 -12.92 -70.18 -14.10
CA MET A 395 -12.97 -71.38 -13.26
C MET A 395 -14.29 -72.15 -13.44
N ASP A 396 -15.42 -71.46 -13.52
CA ASP A 396 -16.74 -72.06 -13.77
C ASP A 396 -16.79 -72.70 -15.17
N SER A 397 -16.26 -72.03 -16.20
CA SER A 397 -16.17 -72.57 -17.56
C SER A 397 -15.24 -73.79 -17.65
N VAL A 398 -14.10 -73.77 -16.95
CA VAL A 398 -13.21 -74.94 -16.86
C VAL A 398 -13.89 -76.11 -16.13
N ASP A 399 -14.63 -75.85 -15.05
CA ASP A 399 -15.40 -76.88 -14.35
C ASP A 399 -16.49 -77.48 -15.25
N GLU A 400 -17.15 -76.67 -16.08
CA GLU A 400 -18.15 -77.14 -17.04
C GLU A 400 -17.53 -77.98 -18.18
N LEU A 401 -16.36 -77.59 -18.69
CA LEU A 401 -15.58 -78.39 -19.63
C LEU A 401 -15.15 -79.73 -19.02
N LEU A 402 -14.71 -79.74 -17.75
CA LEU A 402 -14.37 -80.97 -17.04
C LEU A 402 -15.58 -81.88 -16.84
N LYS A 403 -16.76 -81.31 -16.53
CA LYS A 403 -18.03 -82.06 -16.47
C LYS A 403 -18.39 -82.65 -17.83
N MET A 404 -18.27 -81.87 -18.91
CA MET A 404 -18.55 -82.35 -20.27
C MET A 404 -17.56 -83.45 -20.69
N GLN A 405 -16.27 -83.28 -20.42
CA GLN A 405 -15.25 -84.30 -20.66
C GLN A 405 -15.58 -85.60 -19.90
N SER A 406 -15.92 -85.48 -18.61
CA SER A 406 -16.32 -86.62 -17.78
C SER A 406 -17.56 -87.32 -18.33
N TYR A 407 -18.54 -86.55 -18.82
CA TYR A 407 -19.75 -87.07 -19.46
C TYR A 407 -19.43 -87.85 -20.75
N VAL A 408 -18.59 -87.28 -21.64
CA VAL A 408 -18.16 -87.93 -22.88
C VAL A 408 -17.36 -89.19 -22.58
N GLN A 409 -16.42 -89.16 -21.64
CA GLN A 409 -15.66 -90.34 -21.22
C GLN A 409 -16.58 -91.44 -20.68
N ARG A 410 -17.59 -91.09 -19.87
CA ARG A 410 -18.57 -92.04 -19.36
C ARG A 410 -19.40 -92.66 -20.48
N ARG A 411 -19.91 -91.84 -21.41
CA ARG A 411 -20.64 -92.31 -22.61
C ARG A 411 -19.80 -93.21 -23.51
N LEU A 412 -18.53 -92.88 -23.72
CA LEU A 412 -17.59 -93.71 -24.48
C LEU A 412 -17.33 -95.03 -23.77
N ALA A 413 -17.13 -95.04 -22.45
CA ALA A 413 -16.94 -96.26 -21.67
C ALA A 413 -18.18 -97.17 -21.69
N GLU A 414 -19.38 -96.57 -21.66
CA GLU A 414 -20.66 -97.29 -21.83
C GLU A 414 -20.80 -97.89 -23.24
N SER A 415 -20.47 -97.13 -24.29
CA SER A 415 -20.53 -97.65 -25.66
C SER A 415 -19.50 -98.75 -25.91
N THR A 416 -18.28 -98.64 -25.35
CA THR A 416 -17.28 -99.72 -25.44
C THR A 416 -17.78 -100.97 -24.72
N LYS A 417 -18.40 -100.85 -23.54
CA LYS A 417 -19.01 -102.00 -22.87
C LYS A 417 -20.12 -102.66 -23.69
N ALA A 418 -20.95 -101.87 -24.36
CA ALA A 418 -22.01 -102.40 -25.22
C ALA A 418 -21.45 -103.15 -26.44
N ILE A 419 -20.36 -102.66 -27.04
CA ILE A 419 -19.71 -103.30 -28.21
C ILE A 419 -18.99 -104.60 -27.83
N PHE A 420 -18.50 -104.74 -26.60
CA PHE A 420 -17.79 -105.94 -26.12
C PHE A 420 -18.69 -106.96 -25.39
N MET A 421 -20.01 -106.75 -25.34
CA MET A 421 -20.99 -107.68 -24.75
C MET A 421 -21.94 -108.33 -25.78
N ASP A 422 -21.83 -107.99 -27.05
CA ASP A 422 -22.21 -108.85 -28.19
C ASP A 422 -20.98 -109.66 -28.65
#